data_AF-A0A8T3VCG9-F1
#
_entry.id   AF-A0A8T3VCG9-F1
#
_cell.length_a   1.000
_cell.length_b   1.000
_cell.length_c   1.000
_cell.angle_alpha   90.00
_cell.angle_beta   90.00
_cell.angle_gamma   90.00
#
_symmetry.space_group_name_H-M   'P 1'
#
loop_
_entity.id
_entity.type
_entity.pdbx_description
1 polymer ?
#
loop_
_entity_poly.entity_id
_entity_poly.type
_entity_poly.pdbx_seq_one_letter_code
_entity_poly.pdbx_strand_id
1 'polypeptide(L)'
;MNDINNLVYFLNSIKNALPFEDENDFRKKINENREFRIKVQKLVYLSKFFGWNNPYIFTLAQRGPYSVELKHFYTMDNLFDNLPKKIDGINLSLFLDFINNKNLLFLEATSTIL
;
A
#
# COMPACT_ATOMS: atom_id res chain seq x y z
N MET A 1 12.44 9.04 10.15
CA MET A 1 11.65 9.65 9.05
C MET A 1 10.22 9.18 9.27
N ASN A 2 9.19 10.03 9.19
CA ASN A 2 7.86 9.66 9.69
C ASN A 2 7.19 8.65 8.73
N ASP A 3 7.24 7.35 9.06
CA ASP A 3 6.83 6.24 8.17
C ASP A 3 5.37 6.33 7.71
N ILE A 4 4.53 6.94 8.56
CA ILE A 4 3.14 7.28 8.25
C ILE A 4 3.05 8.25 7.07
N ASN A 5 3.85 9.31 7.04
CA ASN A 5 3.80 10.32 5.98
C ASN A 5 4.21 9.72 4.62
N ASN A 6 5.19 8.81 4.63
CA ASN A 6 5.61 8.06 3.43
C ASN A 6 4.50 7.13 2.95
N LEU A 7 3.85 6.40 3.86
CA LEU A 7 2.71 5.56 3.53
C LEU A 7 1.56 6.36 2.92
N VAL A 8 1.21 7.51 3.50
CA VAL A 8 0.17 8.41 2.99
C VAL A 8 0.53 8.96 1.61
N TYR A 9 1.79 9.37 1.39
CA TYR A 9 2.28 9.76 0.06
C TYR A 9 2.13 8.63 -0.95
N PHE A 10 2.53 7.42 -0.58
CA PHE A 10 2.42 6.24 -1.44
C PHE A 10 0.96 5.93 -1.80
N LEU A 11 0.06 5.85 -0.82
CA LEU A 11 -1.37 5.58 -1.03
C LEU A 11 -2.02 6.62 -1.94
N ASN A 12 -1.69 7.89 -1.77
CA ASN A 12 -2.15 8.96 -2.66
C ASN A 12 -1.59 8.80 -4.08
N SER A 13 -0.34 8.40 -4.22
CA SER A 13 0.33 8.22 -5.52
C SER A 13 -0.27 7.09 -6.36
N ILE A 14 -0.95 6.13 -5.72
CA ILE A 14 -1.51 4.93 -6.36
C ILE A 14 -3.05 4.91 -6.39
N LYS A 15 -3.71 6.05 -6.13
CA LYS A 15 -5.18 6.16 -6.05
C LYS A 15 -5.92 5.58 -7.27
N ASN A 16 -5.32 5.65 -8.45
CA ASN A 16 -5.91 5.05 -9.65
C ASN A 16 -5.97 3.51 -9.58
N ALA A 17 -4.92 2.89 -9.02
CA ALA A 17 -4.87 1.44 -8.82
C ALA A 17 -5.57 1.00 -7.54
N LEU A 18 -5.71 1.88 -6.55
CA LEU A 18 -6.39 1.64 -5.28
C LEU A 18 -7.43 2.75 -5.05
N PRO A 19 -8.62 2.65 -5.66
CA PRO A 19 -9.57 3.76 -5.67
C PRO A 19 -10.23 3.99 -4.30
N PHE A 20 -9.99 5.16 -3.73
CA PHE A 20 -10.72 5.72 -2.59
C PHE A 20 -10.88 7.24 -2.75
N GLU A 21 -12.00 7.77 -2.28
CA GLU A 21 -12.38 9.18 -2.47
C GLU A 21 -11.71 10.09 -1.44
N ASP A 22 -11.83 9.75 -0.17
CA ASP A 22 -11.27 10.48 0.95
C ASP A 22 -10.81 9.53 2.07
N GLU A 23 -10.39 10.09 3.21
CA GLU A 23 -9.97 9.32 4.38
C GLU A 23 -11.09 8.44 4.94
N ASN A 24 -12.34 8.92 4.95
CA ASN A 24 -13.47 8.17 5.47
C ASN A 24 -13.80 6.98 4.57
N ASP A 25 -13.77 7.17 3.25
CA ASP A 25 -13.93 6.09 2.27
C ASP A 25 -12.77 5.08 2.35
N PHE A 26 -11.53 5.55 2.49
CA PHE A 26 -10.39 4.67 2.72
C PHE A 26 -10.58 3.83 3.99
N ARG A 27 -10.98 4.45 5.11
CA ARG A 27 -11.25 3.76 6.39
C ARG A 27 -12.38 2.76 6.27
N LYS A 28 -13.47 3.13 5.60
CA LYS A 28 -14.59 2.23 5.36
C LYS A 28 -14.13 1.02 4.55
N LYS A 29 -13.48 1.25 3.41
CA LYS A 29 -12.98 0.18 2.52
C LYS A 29 -11.93 -0.68 3.20
N ILE A 30 -10.96 -0.10 3.93
CA ILE A 30 -9.94 -0.89 4.61
C ILE A 30 -10.59 -1.79 5.67
N ASN A 31 -11.65 -1.36 6.35
CA ASN A 31 -12.31 -2.12 7.42
C ASN A 31 -13.32 -3.14 6.91
N GLU A 32 -14.13 -2.79 5.91
CA GLU A 32 -15.27 -3.60 5.44
C GLU A 32 -14.90 -4.46 4.21
N ASN A 33 -13.96 -4.01 3.38
CA ASN A 33 -13.58 -4.70 2.15
C ASN A 33 -12.26 -5.46 2.30
N ARG A 34 -12.36 -6.79 2.43
CA ARG A 34 -11.20 -7.68 2.54
C ARG A 34 -10.27 -7.59 1.34
N GLU A 35 -10.80 -7.53 0.12
CA GLU A 35 -9.99 -7.46 -1.10
C GLU A 35 -9.21 -6.14 -1.18
N PHE A 36 -9.85 -5.03 -0.83
CA PHE A 36 -9.20 -3.72 -0.75
C PHE A 36 -8.01 -3.77 0.21
N ARG A 37 -8.21 -4.33 1.41
CA ARG A 37 -7.16 -4.49 2.42
C ARG A 37 -5.99 -5.35 1.93
N ILE A 38 -6.27 -6.48 1.29
CA ILE A 38 -5.22 -7.34 0.73
C ILE A 38 -4.47 -6.58 -0.37
N LYS A 39 -5.18 -5.86 -1.24
CA LYS A 39 -4.57 -5.05 -2.30
C LYS A 39 -3.58 -4.02 -1.74
N VAL A 40 -3.96 -3.29 -0.68
CA VAL A 40 -3.05 -2.35 -0.02
C VAL A 40 -1.78 -3.05 0.46
N GLN A 41 -1.94 -4.18 1.15
CA GLN A 41 -0.81 -4.97 1.68
C GLN A 41 0.16 -5.40 0.58
N LYS A 42 -0.37 -5.88 -0.57
CA LYS A 42 0.47 -6.32 -1.69
C LYS A 42 1.17 -5.15 -2.37
N LEU A 43 0.49 -4.02 -2.54
CA LEU A 43 1.08 -2.83 -3.15
C LEU A 43 2.22 -2.26 -2.30
N VAL A 44 2.04 -2.18 -0.97
CA VAL A 44 3.12 -1.72 -0.07
C VAL A 44 4.29 -2.71 -0.05
N TYR A 45 4.04 -4.03 -0.06
CA TYR A 45 5.12 -5.00 -0.20
C TYR A 45 5.89 -4.82 -1.51
N LEU A 46 5.18 -4.79 -2.64
CA LEU A 46 5.78 -4.71 -3.97
C LEU A 46 6.59 -3.43 -4.16
N SER A 47 6.22 -2.33 -3.52
CA SER A 47 6.95 -1.06 -3.61
C SER A 47 8.44 -1.16 -3.21
N LYS A 48 8.83 -2.16 -2.39
CA LYS A 48 10.23 -2.42 -2.02
C LYS A 48 11.11 -2.70 -3.23
N PHE A 49 10.59 -3.46 -4.20
CA PHE A 49 11.29 -3.80 -5.44
C PHE A 49 11.43 -2.62 -6.40
N PHE A 50 10.75 -1.51 -6.11
CA PHE A 50 10.82 -0.27 -6.88
C PHE A 50 11.56 0.83 -6.12
N GLY A 51 12.28 0.48 -5.04
CA GLY A 51 13.18 1.38 -4.33
C GLY A 51 12.61 2.02 -3.07
N TRP A 52 11.35 1.75 -2.69
CA TRP A 52 10.86 2.18 -1.37
C TRP A 52 11.27 1.20 -0.28
N ASN A 53 12.36 1.52 0.43
CA ASN A 53 12.81 0.76 1.60
C ASN A 53 11.91 1.00 2.82
N ASN A 54 10.66 0.58 2.75
CA ASN A 54 9.71 0.71 3.87
C ASN A 54 10.08 -0.24 5.03
N PRO A 55 9.89 0.19 6.28
CA PRO A 55 10.33 -0.55 7.46
C PRO A 55 9.43 -1.73 7.83
N TYR A 56 8.31 -1.91 7.11
CA TYR A 56 7.29 -2.88 7.49
C TYR A 56 7.81 -4.31 7.37
N ILE A 57 7.53 -5.11 8.40
CA ILE A 57 7.84 -6.55 8.39
C ILE A 57 6.67 -7.28 7.72
N PHE A 58 7.02 -8.21 6.82
CA PHE A 58 6.06 -9.05 6.11
C PHE A 58 6.32 -10.51 6.40
N THR A 59 5.25 -11.26 6.65
CA THR A 59 5.28 -12.72 6.74
C THR A 59 4.44 -13.33 5.63
N LEU A 60 4.77 -14.56 5.21
CA LEU A 60 3.95 -15.31 4.26
C LEU A 60 2.67 -15.76 4.97
N ALA A 61 1.57 -15.05 4.70
CA ALA A 61 0.26 -15.33 5.27
C ALA A 61 -0.83 -14.76 4.35
N GLN A 62 -1.92 -15.49 4.15
CA GLN A 62 -3.03 -15.08 3.27
C GLN A 62 -2.54 -14.69 1.85
N ARG A 63 -2.29 -15.69 1.01
CA ARG A 63 -2.01 -15.52 -0.43
C ARG A 63 -0.81 -14.57 -0.69
N GLY A 64 0.32 -14.86 -0.03
CA GLY A 64 1.58 -14.12 -0.16
C GLY A 64 1.94 -13.28 1.07
N PRO A 65 2.79 -12.25 0.93
CA PRO A 65 3.25 -11.38 2.02
C PRO A 65 2.14 -10.55 2.66
N TYR A 66 2.16 -10.45 3.98
CA TYR A 66 1.20 -9.69 4.77
C TYR A 66 1.89 -9.04 5.98
N SER A 67 1.54 -7.79 6.29
CA SER A 67 2.07 -7.05 7.44
C SER A 67 0.96 -6.72 8.43
N VAL A 68 1.10 -7.24 9.65
CA VAL A 68 0.21 -6.90 10.78
C VAL A 68 0.39 -5.43 11.19
N GLU A 69 1.60 -4.89 11.09
CA GLU A 69 1.91 -3.50 11.41
C GLU A 69 1.09 -2.54 10.56
N LEU A 70 1.04 -2.78 9.24
CA LEU A 70 0.24 -1.99 8.30
C LEU A 70 -1.25 -1.99 8.68
N LYS A 71 -1.78 -3.10 9.19
CA LYS A 71 -3.18 -3.17 9.65
C LYS A 71 -3.44 -2.15 10.77
N HIS A 72 -2.50 -1.97 11.69
CA HIS A 72 -2.62 -0.98 12.76
C HIS A 72 -2.49 0.46 12.24
N PHE A 73 -1.60 0.71 11.29
CA PHE A 73 -1.42 2.04 10.70
C PHE A 73 -2.68 2.56 10.01
N TYR A 74 -3.38 1.71 9.25
CA TYR A 74 -4.60 2.13 8.55
C TYR A 74 -5.78 2.46 9.47
N THR A 75 -5.70 2.05 10.74
CA THR A 75 -6.75 2.30 11.74
C THR A 75 -6.46 3.49 12.65
N MET A 76 -5.26 4.08 12.58
CA MET A 76 -4.91 5.26 13.39
C MET A 76 -5.77 6.45 12.99
N ASP A 77 -6.27 7.22 13.95
CA ASP A 77 -6.95 8.50 13.70
C ASP A 77 -6.01 9.49 13.01
N ASN A 78 -6.59 10.41 12.21
CA ASN A 78 -5.87 11.49 11.55
C ASN A 78 -4.76 11.00 10.59
N LEU A 79 -5.02 9.87 9.89
CA LEU A 79 -4.04 9.23 9.01
C LEU A 79 -3.63 10.19 7.87
N PHE A 80 -4.55 11.03 7.39
CA PHE A 80 -4.28 11.96 6.29
C PHE A 80 -4.12 13.43 6.73
N ASP A 81 -4.08 13.72 8.04
CA ASP A 81 -4.06 15.10 8.56
C ASP A 81 -2.74 15.86 8.33
N ASN A 82 -1.70 15.20 7.81
CA ASN A 82 -0.44 15.86 7.46
C ASN A 82 0.04 15.46 6.06
N LEU A 83 0.16 16.50 5.21
CA LEU A 83 0.42 16.44 3.77
C LEU A 83 1.73 15.74 3.40
N PRO A 84 1.79 15.17 2.18
CA PRO A 84 2.66 14.05 1.94
C PRO A 84 4.09 14.52 1.64
N LYS A 85 5.07 13.86 2.27
CA LYS A 85 6.49 14.00 1.93
C LYS A 85 6.83 12.98 0.85
N LYS A 86 7.71 13.38 -0.06
CA LYS A 86 8.28 12.49 -1.07
C LYS A 86 8.97 11.30 -0.40
N ILE A 87 8.82 10.12 -1.00
CA ILE A 87 9.63 8.95 -0.67
C ILE A 87 10.90 9.03 -1.52
N ASP A 88 12.07 9.03 -0.88
CA ASP A 88 13.33 8.96 -1.59
C ASP A 88 13.58 7.54 -2.11
N GLY A 89 14.15 7.45 -3.33
CA GLY A 89 14.56 6.18 -3.93
C GLY A 89 13.46 5.41 -4.67
N ILE A 90 12.17 5.69 -4.44
CA ILE A 90 11.11 5.00 -5.18
C ILE A 90 11.02 5.48 -6.63
N ASN A 91 11.02 4.53 -7.58
CA ASN A 91 10.68 4.79 -8.97
C ASN A 91 9.16 4.63 -9.17
N LEU A 92 8.41 5.69 -8.84
CA LEU A 92 6.95 5.70 -8.95
C LEU A 92 6.45 5.45 -10.37
N SER A 93 7.15 5.95 -11.40
CA SER A 93 6.74 5.74 -12.79
C SER A 93 6.73 4.25 -13.13
N LEU A 94 7.84 3.55 -12.88
CA LEU A 94 7.93 2.11 -13.11
C LEU A 94 6.94 1.33 -12.25
N PHE A 95 6.71 1.77 -11.01
CA PHE A 95 5.74 1.13 -10.13
C PHE A 95 4.31 1.25 -10.68
N LEU A 96 3.91 2.44 -11.12
CA LEU A 96 2.59 2.69 -11.70
C LEU A 96 2.39 1.90 -12.99
N ASP A 97 3.39 1.89 -13.88
CA ASP A 97 3.36 1.08 -15.11
C ASP A 97 3.19 -0.41 -14.80
N PHE A 98 3.84 -0.89 -13.73
CA PHE A 98 3.75 -2.28 -13.30
C PHE A 98 2.36 -2.66 -12.77
N ILE A 99 1.74 -1.81 -11.93
CA ILE A 99 0.47 -2.12 -11.26
C ILE A 99 -0.78 -1.71 -12.05
N ASN A 100 -0.63 -0.86 -13.07
CA ASN A 100 -1.76 -0.37 -13.85
C ASN A 100 -2.52 -1.51 -14.54
N ASN A 101 -3.85 -1.45 -14.44
CA ASN A 101 -4.77 -2.46 -14.97
C ASN A 101 -4.55 -3.89 -14.43
N LYS A 102 -3.82 -4.05 -13.31
CA LYS A 102 -3.62 -5.37 -12.70
C LYS A 102 -4.70 -5.68 -11.65
N ASN A 103 -5.15 -6.92 -11.67
CA ASN A 103 -6.14 -7.43 -10.71
C ASN A 103 -5.47 -7.98 -9.44
N LEU A 104 -6.28 -8.35 -8.45
CA LEU A 104 -5.78 -8.87 -7.18
C LEU A 104 -4.97 -10.16 -7.35
N LEU A 105 -5.41 -11.09 -8.21
CA LEU A 105 -4.73 -12.36 -8.48
C LEU A 105 -3.29 -12.14 -8.96
N PHE A 106 -3.08 -11.18 -9.86
CA PHE A 106 -1.75 -10.81 -10.33
C PHE A 106 -0.87 -10.30 -9.18
N LEU A 107 -1.41 -9.46 -8.30
CA LEU A 107 -0.67 -8.91 -7.16
C LEU A 107 -0.32 -10.00 -6.13
N GLU A 108 -1.25 -10.92 -5.85
CA GLU A 108 -1.02 -12.07 -4.97
C GLU A 108 0.07 -13.01 -5.53
N ALA A 109 -0.02 -13.36 -6.82
CA ALA A 109 0.98 -14.21 -7.48
C ALA A 109 2.37 -13.55 -7.48
N THR A 110 2.44 -12.28 -7.92
CA THR A 110 3.72 -11.58 -8.04
C THR A 110 4.38 -11.37 -6.69
N SER A 111 3.62 -10.92 -5.68
CA SER A 111 4.16 -10.72 -4.33
C SER A 111 4.60 -12.02 -3.65
N THR A 112 4.15 -13.19 -4.14
CA THR A 112 4.59 -14.49 -3.62
C THR A 112 5.90 -14.95 -4.28
N ILE A 113 6.20 -14.50 -5.50
CA ILE A 113 7.39 -14.91 -6.27
C ILE A 113 8.60 -14.02 -5.98
N LEU A 114 8.38 -12.72 -5.78
CA LEU A 114 9.40 -11.70 -5.51
C LEU A 114 9.75 -11.62 -4.02
#